data_AF-A0A520HFJ9-F1
#
_entry.id   AF-A0A520HFJ9-F1
#
_cell.length_a   1.000
_cell.length_b   1.000
_cell.length_c   1.000
_cell.angle_alpha   90.00
_cell.angle_beta   90.00
_cell.angle_gamma   90.00
#
_symmetry.space_group_name_H-M   'P 1'
#
loop_
_entity.id
_entity.type
_entity.pdbx_description
1 polymer ?
#
loop_
_entity_poly.entity_id
_entity_poly.type
_entity_poly.pdbx_seq_one_letter_code
_entity_poly.pdbx_strand_id
1 'polypeptide(L)'
;MTRGQDTALHWWQTRGFVVAVAIASMIPLLWPEIPPLVDLPGHMGRYRVQLAIGDNPWLSQWYNFQWQMIGNLGIDLLIVPLAPLVGLQLAVKLIVIAIPALTVTGLLWIAREVHGRIPATALFALPLAYSY
;
A
#
# COMPACT_ATOMS: atom_id res chain seq x y z
N MET A 1 -38.74 -13.03 26.32
CA MET A 1 -39.02 -11.96 25.34
C MET A 1 -38.01 -10.83 25.53
N THR A 2 -37.00 -10.74 24.67
CA THR A 2 -36.35 -9.49 24.22
C THR A 2 -35.71 -9.84 22.88
N ARG A 3 -36.47 -9.63 21.80
CA ARG A 3 -35.97 -9.69 20.43
C ARG A 3 -34.84 -8.65 20.38
N GLY A 4 -33.59 -9.10 20.23
CA GLY A 4 -32.43 -8.20 20.13
C GLY A 4 -32.73 -7.14 19.09
N GLN A 5 -32.56 -5.87 19.46
CA GLN A 5 -32.71 -4.79 18.51
C GLN A 5 -31.70 -5.02 17.40
N ASP A 6 -32.18 -5.28 16.18
CA ASP A 6 -31.38 -5.13 14.96
C ASP A 6 -30.99 -3.65 14.89
N THR A 7 -29.92 -3.27 15.59
CA THR A 7 -29.33 -1.94 15.45
C THR A 7 -28.89 -1.81 14.00
N ALA A 8 -29.67 -1.05 13.23
CA ALA A 8 -29.33 -0.71 11.86
C ALA A 8 -27.88 -0.22 11.81
N LEU A 9 -27.09 -0.78 10.89
CA LEU A 9 -25.72 -0.35 10.69
C LEU A 9 -25.69 1.13 10.36
N HIS A 10 -24.78 1.87 10.99
CA HIS A 10 -24.51 3.23 10.56
C HIS A 10 -23.87 3.22 9.16
N TRP A 11 -24.07 4.29 8.38
CA TRP A 11 -23.59 4.34 6.99
C TRP A 11 -22.07 4.12 6.86
N TRP A 12 -21.27 4.58 7.83
CA TRP A 12 -19.82 4.37 7.87
C TRP A 12 -19.38 2.94 8.25
N GLN A 13 -20.32 2.10 8.67
CA GLN A 13 -20.08 0.68 8.99
C GLN A 13 -20.40 -0.23 7.81
N THR A 14 -20.97 0.32 6.73
CA THR A 14 -21.35 -0.45 5.55
C THR A 14 -20.12 -0.86 4.75
N ARG A 15 -20.21 -2.02 4.08
CA ARG A 15 -19.14 -2.48 3.15
C ARG A 15 -18.89 -1.47 2.03
N GLY A 16 -19.96 -0.84 1.53
CA GLY A 16 -19.86 0.19 0.49
C GLY A 16 -19.01 1.38 0.92
N PHE A 17 -19.20 1.87 2.15
CA PHE A 17 -18.39 2.95 2.69
C PHE A 17 -16.92 2.54 2.84
N VAL A 18 -16.64 1.35 3.38
CA VAL A 18 -15.25 0.85 3.54
C VAL A 18 -14.55 0.80 2.18
N VAL A 19 -15.20 0.23 1.16
CA VAL A 19 -14.65 0.19 -0.21
C VAL A 19 -14.45 1.60 -0.78
N ALA A 20 -15.44 2.48 -0.60
CA ALA A 20 -15.35 3.86 -1.09
C ALA A 20 -14.18 4.62 -0.47
N VAL A 21 -13.95 4.49 0.83
CA VAL A 21 -12.85 5.17 1.52
C VAL A 21 -11.49 4.54 1.21
N ALA A 22 -11.42 3.22 1.05
CA ALA A 22 -10.21 2.57 0.56
C ALA A 22 -9.82 3.09 -0.83
N ILE A 23 -10.78 3.17 -1.76
CA ILE A 23 -10.55 3.77 -3.10
C ILE A 23 -10.20 5.25 -3.00
N ALA A 24 -10.89 6.02 -2.15
CA ALA A 24 -10.61 7.45 -1.97
C ALA A 24 -9.19 7.70 -1.46
N SER A 25 -8.64 6.78 -0.66
CA SER A 25 -7.25 6.83 -0.19
C SER A 25 -6.20 6.61 -1.29
N MET A 26 -6.61 6.25 -2.51
CA MET A 26 -5.69 6.19 -3.65
C MET A 26 -5.51 7.56 -4.31
N ILE A 27 -6.49 8.46 -4.18
CA ILE A 27 -6.63 9.69 -4.97
C ILE A 27 -5.37 10.59 -4.94
N PRO A 28 -4.76 10.89 -3.77
CA PRO A 28 -3.59 11.78 -3.72
C PRO A 28 -2.39 11.28 -4.53
N LEU A 29 -2.31 9.97 -4.77
CA LEU A 29 -1.20 9.32 -5.47
C LEU A 29 -1.50 9.06 -6.96
N LEU A 30 -2.74 9.31 -7.42
CA LEU A 30 -3.12 9.16 -8.83
C LEU A 30 -2.51 10.28 -9.70
N TRP A 31 -2.59 11.52 -9.22
CA TRP A 31 -2.17 12.72 -9.95
C TRP A 31 -0.67 12.79 -10.24
N PRO A 32 0.24 12.68 -9.26
CA PRO A 32 1.67 12.81 -9.53
C PRO A 32 2.16 11.65 -10.39
N GLU A 33 3.01 11.96 -11.37
CA GLU A 33 3.65 10.92 -12.20
C GLU A 33 4.57 10.04 -11.35
N ILE A 34 5.36 10.67 -10.49
CA ILE A 34 6.18 10.04 -9.47
C ILE A 34 5.64 10.52 -8.11
N PRO A 35 5.08 9.62 -7.27
CA PRO A 35 4.61 10.00 -5.94
C PRO A 35 5.68 10.75 -5.15
N PRO A 36 5.35 11.88 -4.50
CA PRO A 36 6.32 12.75 -3.82
C PRO A 36 6.73 12.19 -2.45
N LEU A 37 7.18 10.94 -2.43
CA LEU A 37 7.70 10.25 -1.25
C LEU A 37 9.23 10.38 -1.26
N VAL A 38 9.80 10.89 -0.15
CA VAL A 38 11.22 11.29 -0.07
C VAL A 38 12.18 10.14 -0.38
N ASP A 39 11.82 8.93 0.01
CA ASP A 39 12.59 7.69 -0.16
C ASP A 39 12.40 7.04 -1.55
N LEU A 40 11.31 7.35 -2.26
CA LEU A 40 10.92 6.65 -3.49
C LEU A 40 11.97 6.70 -4.61
N PRO A 41 12.63 7.83 -4.91
CA PRO A 41 13.68 7.85 -5.93
C PRO A 41 14.84 6.91 -5.60
N GLY A 42 15.21 6.81 -4.31
CA GLY A 42 16.24 5.88 -3.84
C GLY A 42 15.82 4.43 -4.03
N HIS A 43 14.57 4.11 -3.71
CA HIS A 43 14.01 2.78 -3.96
C HIS A 43 13.95 2.44 -5.45
N MET A 44 13.55 3.37 -6.32
CA MET A 44 13.52 3.17 -7.77
C MET A 44 14.92 2.88 -8.33
N GLY A 45 15.95 3.61 -7.88
CA GLY A 45 17.33 3.33 -8.24
C GLY A 45 17.77 1.92 -7.82
N ARG A 46 17.45 1.53 -6.59
CA ARG A 46 17.73 0.19 -6.08
C ARG A 46 17.02 -0.92 -6.85
N TYR A 47 15.74 -0.75 -7.19
CA TYR A 47 14.99 -1.69 -8.03
C TYR A 47 15.61 -1.81 -9.42
N ARG A 48 16.11 -0.71 -9.99
CA ARG A 48 16.80 -0.73 -11.28
C ARG A 48 18.09 -1.54 -11.24
N VAL A 49 18.83 -1.51 -10.13
CA VAL A 49 19.99 -2.36 -9.89
C VAL A 49 19.56 -3.81 -9.70
N GLN A 50 18.59 -4.09 -8.83
CA GLN A 50 18.03 -5.43 -8.59
C GLN A 50 17.67 -6.15 -9.90
N LEU A 51 16.96 -5.46 -10.79
CA LEU A 51 16.46 -6.05 -12.04
C LEU A 51 17.55 -6.29 -13.10
N ALA A 52 18.70 -5.62 -13.00
CA ALA A 52 19.66 -5.56 -14.11
C ALA A 52 21.10 -5.96 -13.74
N ILE A 53 21.37 -6.18 -12.45
CA ILE A 53 22.70 -6.57 -11.96
C ILE A 53 23.18 -7.89 -12.58
N GLY A 54 22.26 -8.81 -12.90
CA GLY A 54 22.58 -10.07 -13.60
C GLY A 54 23.00 -9.89 -15.06
N ASP A 55 22.44 -8.89 -15.75
CA ASP A 55 22.65 -8.67 -17.19
C ASP A 55 23.76 -7.64 -17.48
N ASN A 56 24.20 -6.89 -16.47
CA ASN A 56 25.13 -5.77 -16.61
C ASN A 56 26.32 -5.95 -15.65
N PRO A 57 27.42 -6.61 -16.09
CA PRO A 57 28.55 -6.94 -15.21
C PRO A 57 29.20 -5.73 -14.52
N TRP A 58 29.12 -4.55 -15.14
CA TRP A 58 29.63 -3.31 -14.55
C TRP A 58 28.86 -2.89 -13.30
N LEU A 59 27.56 -3.21 -13.17
CA LEU A 59 26.80 -2.91 -11.95
C LEU A 59 27.37 -3.65 -10.74
N SER A 60 27.81 -4.89 -10.93
CA SER A 60 28.42 -5.73 -9.89
C SER A 60 29.78 -5.21 -9.40
N GLN A 61 30.39 -4.25 -10.09
CA GLN A 61 31.62 -3.58 -9.63
C GLN A 61 31.34 -2.53 -8.54
N TRP A 62 30.12 -1.98 -8.52
CA TRP A 62 29.73 -0.87 -7.64
C TRP A 62 28.66 -1.27 -6.62
N TYR A 63 27.86 -2.28 -6.94
CA TYR A 63 26.74 -2.71 -6.13
C TYR A 63 26.83 -4.21 -5.83
N ASN A 64 26.45 -4.57 -4.61
CA ASN A 64 26.16 -5.95 -4.23
C ASN A 64 24.66 -6.05 -3.92
N PHE A 65 23.99 -7.03 -4.52
CA PHE A 65 22.58 -7.27 -4.26
C PHE A 65 22.41 -8.59 -3.52
N GLN A 66 21.79 -8.53 -2.34
CA GLN A 66 21.47 -9.69 -1.53
C GLN A 66 20.04 -9.58 -1.05
N TRP A 67 19.28 -10.66 -1.22
CA TRP A 67 17.97 -10.77 -0.62
C TRP A 67 18.09 -10.77 0.90
N GLN A 68 17.26 -9.97 1.56
CA GLN A 68 17.22 -9.83 3.00
C GLN A 68 15.77 -9.95 3.47
N MET A 69 15.54 -10.66 4.57
CA MET A 69 14.21 -10.77 5.18
C MET A 69 13.93 -9.52 6.02
N ILE A 70 13.57 -8.43 5.33
CA ILE A 70 13.26 -7.12 5.90
C ILE A 70 11.90 -6.63 5.41
N GLY A 71 11.33 -5.60 6.04
CA GLY A 71 10.00 -5.09 5.70
C GLY A 71 9.81 -4.72 4.22
N ASN A 72 10.87 -4.29 3.54
CA ASN A 72 10.82 -3.88 2.14
C ASN A 72 10.73 -5.06 1.16
N LEU A 73 11.04 -6.29 1.60
CA LEU A 73 11.12 -7.49 0.76
C LEU A 73 9.82 -7.76 0.00
N GLY A 74 8.67 -7.45 0.59
CA GLY A 74 7.38 -7.62 -0.08
C GLY A 74 7.29 -6.83 -1.40
N ILE A 75 7.77 -5.59 -1.39
CA ILE A 75 7.81 -4.76 -2.60
C ILE A 75 8.86 -5.28 -3.58
N ASP A 76 10.03 -5.67 -3.09
CA ASP A 76 11.09 -6.25 -3.93
C ASP A 76 10.61 -7.45 -4.74
N LEU A 77 9.86 -8.34 -4.10
CA LEU A 77 9.30 -9.54 -4.73
C LEU A 77 8.21 -9.19 -5.75
N LEU A 78 7.40 -8.16 -5.49
CA LEU A 78 6.37 -7.69 -6.43
C LEU A 78 6.98 -7.02 -7.66
N ILE A 79 8.10 -6.33 -7.51
CA ILE A 79 8.78 -5.63 -8.61
C ILE A 79 9.31 -6.60 -9.66
N VAL A 80 9.81 -7.79 -9.26
CA VAL A 80 10.37 -8.79 -10.19
C VAL A 80 9.39 -9.18 -11.31
N PRO A 81 8.14 -9.61 -11.02
CA PRO A 81 7.17 -9.92 -12.06
C PRO A 81 6.49 -8.69 -12.67
N LEU A 82 6.31 -7.60 -11.94
CA LEU A 82 5.55 -6.44 -12.44
C LEU A 82 6.38 -5.56 -13.40
N ALA A 83 7.65 -5.31 -13.09
CA ALA A 83 8.46 -4.40 -13.89
C ALA A 83 8.63 -4.84 -15.36
N PRO A 84 8.80 -6.14 -15.68
CA PRO A 84 8.82 -6.60 -17.07
C PRO A 84 7.48 -6.46 -17.80
N LEU A 85 6.34 -6.45 -17.09
CA LEU A 85 5.01 -6.38 -17.68
C LEU A 85 4.58 -4.96 -18.01
N VAL A 86 4.84 -4.01 -17.10
CA VAL A 86 4.31 -2.64 -17.19
C VAL A 86 5.40 -1.56 -17.13
N GLY A 87 6.66 -1.94 -16.98
CA GLY A 87 7.78 -1.03 -16.73
C GLY A 87 7.94 -0.71 -15.24
N LEU A 88 9.18 -0.40 -14.83
CA LEU A 88 9.53 -0.16 -13.43
C LEU A 88 8.74 1.00 -12.81
N GLN A 89 8.64 2.14 -13.50
CA GLN A 89 7.98 3.33 -12.98
C GLN A 89 6.48 3.08 -12.71
N LEU A 90 5.78 2.46 -13.65
CA LEU A 90 4.37 2.13 -13.49
C LEU A 90 4.16 1.04 -12.44
N ALA A 91 5.01 0.01 -12.39
CA ALA A 91 4.95 -1.02 -11.36
C ALA A 91 5.07 -0.41 -9.95
N VAL A 92 6.05 0.47 -9.75
CA VAL A 92 6.25 1.20 -8.50
C VAL A 92 5.03 2.07 -8.17
N LYS A 93 4.51 2.84 -9.13
CA LYS A 93 3.33 3.68 -8.93
C LYS A 93 2.11 2.87 -8.49
N LEU A 94 1.83 1.73 -9.15
CA LEU A 94 0.71 0.86 -8.80
C LEU A 94 0.84 0.29 -7.37
N ILE A 95 2.04 -0.15 -6.98
CA ILE A 95 2.30 -0.63 -5.63
C ILE A 95 2.09 0.49 -4.61
N VAL A 96 2.68 1.67 -4.84
CA VAL A 96 2.58 2.82 -3.94
C VAL A 96 1.14 3.28 -3.76
N ILE A 97 0.32 3.27 -4.82
CA ILE A 97 -1.11 3.57 -4.74
C ILE A 97 -1.88 2.51 -3.92
N ALA A 98 -1.48 1.24 -4.01
CA ALA A 98 -2.14 0.16 -3.27
C ALA A 98 -1.88 0.21 -1.75
N ILE A 99 -0.73 0.74 -1.31
CA ILE A 99 -0.35 0.84 0.10
C ILE A 99 -1.44 1.52 0.97
N PRO A 100 -1.87 2.77 0.71
CA PRO A 100 -2.87 3.42 1.55
C PRO A 100 -4.22 2.68 1.50
N ALA A 101 -4.64 2.15 0.35
CA ALA A 101 -5.88 1.39 0.24
C ALA A 101 -5.87 0.12 1.11
N LEU A 102 -4.75 -0.63 1.09
CA LEU A 102 -4.56 -1.81 1.92
C LEU A 102 -4.47 -1.44 3.41
N THR A 103 -3.75 -0.37 3.75
CA THR A 103 -3.63 0.13 5.13
C THR A 103 -4.98 0.56 5.69
N VAL A 104 -5.74 1.38 4.96
CA VAL A 104 -7.10 1.80 5.35
C VAL A 104 -8.02 0.61 5.53
N THR A 105 -8.00 -0.34 4.58
CA THR A 105 -8.81 -1.56 4.68
C THR A 105 -8.44 -2.38 5.91
N GLY A 106 -7.14 -2.58 6.16
CA GLY A 106 -6.62 -3.32 7.31
C GLY A 106 -6.99 -2.67 8.65
N LEU A 107 -6.83 -1.34 8.78
CA LEU A 107 -7.21 -0.61 9.98
C LEU A 107 -8.70 -0.76 10.30
N LEU A 108 -9.57 -0.58 9.29
CA LEU A 108 -11.01 -0.71 9.46
C LEU A 108 -11.43 -2.16 9.75
N TRP A 109 -10.74 -3.14 9.15
CA TRP A 109 -10.97 -4.55 9.43
C TRP A 109 -10.58 -4.87 10.88
N ILE A 110 -9.38 -4.50 11.33
CA ILE A 110 -8.95 -4.71 12.71
C ILE A 110 -9.93 -4.05 13.68
N ALA A 111 -10.34 -2.80 13.43
CA ALA A 111 -11.32 -2.12 14.27
C ALA A 111 -12.65 -2.87 14.36
N ARG A 112 -13.11 -3.46 13.25
CA ARG A 112 -14.30 -4.31 13.23
C ARG A 112 -14.13 -5.59 14.05
N GLU A 113 -13.01 -6.30 13.92
CA GLU A 113 -12.79 -7.54 14.68
C GLU A 113 -12.68 -7.27 16.19
N VAL A 114 -11.99 -6.19 16.58
CA VAL A 114 -11.77 -5.86 17.99
C VAL A 114 -13.04 -5.33 18.67
N HIS A 115 -13.84 -4.51 17.98
CA HIS A 115 -15.00 -3.84 18.56
C HIS A 115 -16.36 -4.45 18.15
N GLY A 116 -16.37 -5.47 17.29
CA GLY A 116 -17.58 -6.03 16.67
C GLY A 116 -18.24 -5.11 15.62
N ARG A 117 -17.73 -3.89 15.45
CA ARG A 117 -18.22 -2.86 14.53
C ARG A 117 -17.12 -1.84 14.27
N ILE A 118 -17.25 -1.04 13.23
CA ILE A 118 -16.34 0.09 13.00
C ILE A 118 -16.77 1.25 13.92
N PRO A 119 -15.97 1.65 14.93
CA PRO A 119 -16.27 2.82 15.73
C PRO A 119 -16.04 4.09 14.89
N ALA A 120 -16.81 5.14 15.15
CA ALA A 120 -16.65 6.42 14.43
C ALA A 120 -15.23 6.98 14.59
N THR A 121 -14.57 6.69 15.71
CA THR A 121 -13.19 7.11 16.00
C THR A 121 -12.15 6.48 15.07
N ALA A 122 -12.42 5.30 14.49
CA ALA A 122 -11.47 4.65 13.57
C ALA A 122 -11.21 5.49 12.30
N LEU A 123 -12.16 6.36 11.93
CA LEU A 123 -12.02 7.22 10.75
C LEU A 123 -10.92 8.29 10.93
N PHE A 124 -10.62 8.70 12.17
CA PHE A 124 -9.53 9.64 12.46
C PHE A 124 -8.14 9.01 12.28
N ALA A 125 -8.04 7.68 12.21
CA ALA A 125 -6.78 6.99 11.96
C ALA A 125 -6.43 6.92 10.46
N LEU A 126 -7.39 7.14 9.56
CA LEU A 126 -7.18 6.95 8.12
C LEU A 126 -6.13 7.88 7.49
N PRO A 127 -6.00 9.16 7.90
CA PRO A 127 -4.92 10.02 7.42
C PRO A 127 -3.51 9.47 7.72
N LEU A 128 -3.36 8.66 8.78
CA LEU A 128 -2.07 8.04 9.13
C LEU A 128 -1.59 7.04 8.09
N ALA A 129 -2.44 6.62 7.14
CA ALA A 129 -2.05 5.78 6.01
C ALA A 129 -0.95 6.42 5.13
N TYR A 130 -0.74 7.73 5.22
CA TYR A 130 0.32 8.44 4.49
C TYR A 130 1.57 8.75 5.32
N SER A 131 1.60 8.36 6.61
CA SER A 131 2.78 8.52 7.48
C SER A 131 3.34 9.95 7.54
N TYR A 132 2.47 10.95 7.71
CA TYR A 132 2.83 12.35 7.97
C TYR A 132 2.87 12.67 9.47
#